data_AF-X1QMW3-F1
#
_entry.id   AF-X1QMW3-F1
#
_cell.length_a   1.000
_cell.length_b   1.000
_cell.length_c   1.000
_cell.angle_alpha   90.00
_cell.angle_beta   90.00
_cell.angle_gamma   90.00
#
_symmetry.space_group_name_H-M   'P 1'
#
loop_
_entity.id
_entity.type
_entity.pdbx_description
1 polymer ?
#
loop_
_entity_poly.entity_id
_entity_poly.type
_entity_poly.pdbx_seq_one_letter_code
_entity_poly.pdbx_strand_id
1 'polypeptide(L)'
;MVMQRLKEEETPEQPLPIVRVCWDELFNFLRRLFKPKTARAWTELGNLPAETSTNYKKVFEAVVPAGFEGSLNEVSLYSSRPDTTLWALVIVEEVQFSDKRIYASLTLPYGGITIRTEQKVLLMAKTDGTATDIAGSLTGQLLYLEGG
;
A
#
# COMPACT_ATOMS: atom_id res chain seq x y z
N MET A 1 31.15 20.71 87.21
CA MET A 1 29.88 20.92 86.46
C MET A 1 30.15 20.59 85.01
N VAL A 2 29.50 19.55 84.50
CA VAL A 2 29.61 19.06 83.12
C VAL A 2 28.19 19.03 82.59
N MET A 3 27.90 19.79 81.52
CA MET A 3 26.65 19.64 80.78
C MET A 3 26.94 18.81 79.53
N GLN A 4 26.40 17.59 79.51
CA GLN A 4 26.31 16.75 78.32
C GLN A 4 25.24 17.33 77.40
N ARG A 5 25.60 17.65 76.15
CA ARG A 5 24.65 17.97 75.09
C ARG A 5 23.90 16.69 74.71
N LEU A 6 22.57 16.76 74.75
CA LEU A 6 21.67 15.74 74.20
C LEU A 6 21.95 15.60 72.70
N LYS A 7 22.30 14.38 72.26
CA LYS A 7 22.32 14.00 70.85
C LYS A 7 20.86 13.85 70.39
N GLU A 8 20.46 14.60 69.38
CA GLU A 8 19.23 14.33 68.61
C GLU A 8 19.41 13.00 67.87
N GLU A 9 18.41 12.12 67.97
CA GLU A 9 18.33 10.89 67.17
C GLU A 9 17.88 11.25 65.75
N GLU A 10 18.67 10.85 64.75
CA GLU A 10 18.29 10.91 63.33
C GLU A 10 17.13 9.94 63.08
N THR A 11 15.98 10.46 62.65
CA THR A 11 14.83 9.65 62.23
C THR A 11 15.20 8.74 61.05
N PRO A 12 14.81 7.45 61.05
CA PRO A 12 15.12 6.54 59.97
C PRO A 12 14.33 6.91 58.71
N GLU A 13 15.04 7.17 57.61
CA GLU A 13 14.44 7.39 56.29
C GLU A 13 13.64 6.14 55.86
N GLN A 14 12.33 6.28 55.68
CA GLN A 14 11.49 5.23 55.11
C GLN A 14 11.87 5.02 53.64
N PRO A 15 12.15 3.78 53.19
CA PRO A 15 12.36 3.52 51.77
C PRO A 15 11.04 3.74 51.03
N LEU A 16 11.01 4.70 50.11
CA LEU A 16 9.87 4.94 49.24
C LEU A 16 9.52 3.64 48.50
N PRO A 17 8.25 3.22 48.47
CA PRO A 17 7.85 2.04 47.73
C PRO A 17 8.18 2.27 46.26
N ILE A 18 9.07 1.45 45.71
CA ILE A 18 9.35 1.42 44.28
C ILE A 18 8.09 0.85 43.63
N VAL A 19 7.15 1.74 43.30
CA VAL A 19 6.05 1.41 42.41
C VAL A 19 6.69 1.11 41.07
N ARG A 20 6.90 -0.18 40.77
CA ARG A 20 7.18 -0.63 39.40
C ARG A 20 5.93 -0.33 38.60
N VAL A 21 5.84 0.88 38.09
CA VAL A 21 4.73 1.27 37.26
C VAL A 21 4.85 0.44 35.98
N CYS A 22 3.82 -0.35 35.66
CA CYS A 22 3.70 -1.21 34.48
C CYS A 22 3.65 -0.41 33.16
N TRP A 23 4.28 0.76 33.11
CA TRP A 23 4.38 1.59 31.92
C TRP A 23 4.98 0.81 30.76
N ASP A 24 5.98 -0.05 30.99
CA ASP A 24 6.62 -0.79 29.90
C ASP A 24 5.65 -1.76 29.18
N GLU A 25 4.80 -2.46 29.92
CA GLU A 25 3.80 -3.37 29.32
C GLU A 25 2.70 -2.59 28.61
N LEU A 26 2.23 -1.49 29.20
CA LEU A 26 1.25 -0.59 28.59
C LEU A 26 1.81 0.08 27.32
N PHE A 27 3.04 0.58 27.36
CA PHE A 27 3.71 1.18 26.20
C PHE A 27 3.99 0.14 25.12
N ASN A 28 4.35 -1.09 25.49
CA ASN A 28 4.51 -2.17 24.51
C ASN A 28 3.17 -2.57 23.88
N PHE A 29 2.09 -2.59 24.66
CA PHE A 29 0.74 -2.80 24.15
C PHE A 29 0.32 -1.68 23.20
N LEU A 30 0.43 -0.42 23.62
CA LEU A 30 0.11 0.74 22.77
C LEU A 30 1.00 0.79 21.53
N ARG A 31 2.28 0.49 21.65
CA ARG A 31 3.21 0.43 20.52
C ARG A 31 2.89 -0.71 19.56
N ARG A 32 2.35 -1.84 20.02
CA ARG A 32 1.83 -2.90 19.14
C ARG A 32 0.49 -2.54 18.52
N LEU A 33 -0.39 -1.90 19.29
CA LEU A 33 -1.71 -1.44 18.83
C LEU A 33 -1.61 -0.33 17.79
N PHE A 34 -0.65 0.58 17.94
CA PHE A 34 -0.38 1.70 17.04
C PHE A 34 0.80 1.48 16.11
N LYS A 35 1.41 0.28 16.09
CA LYS A 35 2.39 -0.04 15.06
C LYS A 35 1.62 -0.01 13.73
N PRO A 36 1.93 0.92 12.82
CA PRO A 36 1.26 0.90 11.53
C PRO A 36 1.58 -0.46 10.92
N LYS A 37 0.54 -1.22 10.52
CA LYS A 37 0.74 -2.36 9.62
C LYS A 37 1.67 -1.85 8.53
N THR A 38 2.85 -2.44 8.40
CA THR A 38 3.90 -1.90 7.52
C THR A 38 3.35 -1.85 6.11
N ALA A 39 2.90 -0.65 5.71
CA ALA A 39 2.33 -0.39 4.41
C ALA A 39 3.48 -0.04 3.49
N ARG A 40 3.61 -0.78 2.39
CA ARG A 40 4.59 -0.52 1.34
C ARG A 40 3.86 0.06 0.13
N ALA A 41 4.45 1.05 -0.54
CA ALA A 41 3.90 1.53 -1.80
C ALA A 41 3.83 0.38 -2.83
N TRP A 42 2.67 0.21 -3.46
CA TRP A 42 2.49 -0.68 -4.59
C TRP A 42 2.46 0.16 -5.85
N THR A 43 3.41 -0.06 -6.75
CA THR A 43 3.48 0.69 -8.01
C THR A 43 3.92 -0.25 -9.11
N GLU A 44 3.16 -0.27 -10.19
CA GLU A 44 3.50 -1.03 -11.40
C GLU A 44 3.44 -0.08 -12.60
N LEU A 45 4.45 -0.14 -13.46
CA LEU A 45 4.57 0.71 -14.64
C LEU A 45 4.78 -0.19 -15.85
N GLY A 46 3.96 0.02 -16.88
CA GLY A 46 4.03 -0.72 -18.13
C GLY A 46 4.04 0.23 -19.32
N ASN A 47 4.84 -0.09 -20.32
CA ASN A 47 4.90 0.65 -21.57
C ASN A 47 4.98 -0.29 -22.77
N LEU A 48 4.30 0.09 -23.84
CA LEU A 48 4.36 -0.56 -25.13
C LEU A 48 4.76 0.51 -26.17
N PRO A 49 6.05 0.62 -26.52
CA PRO A 49 6.51 1.60 -27.49
C PRO A 49 6.10 1.17 -28.91
N ALA A 50 5.61 2.12 -29.71
CA ALA A 50 5.22 1.90 -31.11
C ALA A 50 4.37 0.62 -31.34
N GLU A 51 3.42 0.33 -30.45
CA GLU A 51 2.57 -0.86 -30.54
C GLU A 51 1.61 -0.76 -31.72
N THR A 52 1.43 -1.88 -32.43
CA THR A 52 0.60 -1.98 -33.65
C THR A 52 -0.34 -3.17 -33.61
N SER A 53 -0.32 -3.98 -32.55
CA SER A 53 -1.14 -5.18 -32.50
C SER A 53 -2.63 -4.83 -32.47
N THR A 54 -3.40 -5.53 -33.30
CA THR A 54 -4.87 -5.54 -33.28
C THR A 54 -5.43 -6.49 -32.21
N ASN A 55 -4.57 -7.28 -31.57
CA ASN A 55 -4.91 -8.13 -30.44
C ASN A 55 -4.48 -7.47 -29.13
N TYR A 56 -5.13 -7.86 -28.03
CA TYR A 56 -4.78 -7.37 -26.71
C TYR A 56 -3.34 -7.75 -26.36
N LYS A 57 -2.54 -6.72 -26.09
CA LYS A 57 -1.22 -6.81 -25.49
C LYS A 57 -1.31 -6.37 -24.05
N LYS A 58 -0.62 -7.12 -23.18
CA LYS A 58 -0.45 -6.73 -21.77
C LYS A 58 0.40 -5.47 -21.69
N VAL A 59 -0.12 -4.43 -21.06
CA VAL A 59 0.64 -3.23 -20.69
C VAL A 59 1.37 -3.50 -19.38
N PHE A 60 0.65 -3.93 -18.34
CA PHE A 60 1.24 -4.43 -17.09
C PHE A 60 0.36 -5.53 -16.47
N GLU A 61 0.96 -6.32 -15.58
CA GLU A 61 0.25 -7.26 -14.71
C GLU A 61 0.86 -7.14 -13.32
N ALA A 62 0.05 -6.67 -12.38
CA ALA A 62 0.44 -6.48 -11.00
C ALA A 62 -0.19 -7.58 -10.14
N VAL A 63 0.64 -8.41 -9.52
CA VAL A 63 0.20 -9.49 -8.62
C VAL A 63 0.48 -9.09 -7.18
N VAL A 64 -0.50 -9.28 -6.30
CA VAL A 64 -0.30 -9.08 -4.86
C VAL A 64 0.57 -10.21 -4.31
N PRO A 65 1.74 -9.93 -3.71
CA PRO A 65 2.63 -10.97 -3.21
C PRO A 65 2.02 -11.76 -2.04
N ALA A 66 2.51 -12.99 -1.83
CA ALA A 66 2.14 -13.79 -0.67
C ALA A 66 2.38 -13.04 0.66
N GLY A 67 1.42 -13.11 1.59
CA GLY A 67 1.50 -12.44 2.89
C GLY A 67 1.18 -10.94 2.87
N PHE A 68 0.66 -10.42 1.75
CA PHE A 68 0.20 -9.04 1.64
C PHE A 68 -1.25 -8.97 1.17
N GLU A 69 -1.92 -7.90 1.58
CA GLU A 69 -3.20 -7.46 1.04
C GLU A 69 -2.96 -6.17 0.25
N GLY A 70 -3.40 -6.15 -1.01
CA GLY A 70 -3.27 -4.98 -1.87
C GLY A 70 -4.44 -4.03 -1.68
N SER A 71 -4.17 -2.75 -1.46
CA SER A 71 -5.15 -1.67 -1.57
C SER A 71 -4.86 -0.91 -2.85
N LEU A 72 -5.80 -0.93 -3.80
CA LEU A 72 -5.66 -0.24 -5.07
C LEU A 72 -6.13 1.21 -4.90
N ASN A 73 -5.31 2.17 -5.32
CA ASN A 73 -5.68 3.59 -5.29
C ASN A 73 -6.18 4.05 -6.66
N GLU A 74 -5.39 3.80 -7.70
CA GLU A 74 -5.65 4.33 -9.03
C GLU A 74 -4.94 3.53 -10.13
N VAL A 75 -5.51 3.60 -11.33
CA VAL A 75 -4.90 3.12 -12.58
C VAL A 75 -4.88 4.27 -13.58
N SER A 76 -3.70 4.60 -14.10
CA SER A 76 -3.55 5.63 -15.12
C SER A 76 -3.27 5.02 -16.49
N LEU A 77 -3.82 5.66 -17.50
CA LEU A 77 -3.84 5.20 -18.88
C LEU A 77 -3.36 6.34 -19.78
N TYR A 78 -2.39 6.05 -20.64
CA TYR A 78 -1.84 6.98 -21.62
C TYR A 78 -1.72 6.31 -22.97
N SER A 79 -2.11 7.04 -24.01
CA SER A 79 -1.86 6.68 -25.41
C SER A 79 -1.51 7.94 -26.20
N SER A 80 -0.50 7.86 -27.08
CA SER A 80 -0.19 8.94 -28.01
C SER A 80 -1.20 9.06 -29.16
N ARG A 81 -2.03 8.03 -29.40
CA ARG A 81 -3.12 8.00 -30.39
C ARG A 81 -4.39 7.43 -29.75
N PRO A 82 -5.10 8.24 -28.96
CA PRO A 82 -6.19 7.75 -28.14
C PRO A 82 -7.47 7.41 -28.94
N ASP A 83 -7.56 7.88 -30.18
CA ASP A 83 -8.62 7.56 -31.15
C ASP A 83 -8.54 6.13 -31.70
N THR A 84 -7.32 5.58 -31.80
CA THR A 84 -7.07 4.23 -32.33
C THR A 84 -6.85 3.18 -31.23
N THR A 85 -6.69 3.61 -29.98
CA THR A 85 -6.40 2.72 -28.85
C THR A 85 -7.67 2.23 -28.16
N LEU A 86 -7.74 0.93 -27.92
CA LEU A 86 -8.79 0.29 -27.13
C LEU A 86 -8.18 -0.37 -25.90
N TRP A 87 -8.78 -0.10 -24.74
CA TRP A 87 -8.32 -0.55 -23.44
C TRP A 87 -9.20 -1.66 -22.88
N ALA A 88 -8.57 -2.57 -22.14
CA ALA A 88 -9.25 -3.53 -21.28
C ALA A 88 -8.55 -3.58 -19.92
N LEU A 89 -9.34 -3.61 -18.86
CA LEU A 89 -8.87 -3.70 -17.48
C LEU A 89 -9.61 -4.82 -16.76
N VAL A 90 -8.84 -5.69 -16.12
CA VAL A 90 -9.34 -6.78 -15.28
C VAL A 90 -8.74 -6.62 -13.89
N ILE A 91 -9.60 -6.57 -12.87
CA ILE A 91 -9.21 -6.51 -11.45
C ILE A 91 -9.81 -7.75 -10.80
N VAL A 92 -8.98 -8.62 -10.20
CA VAL A 92 -9.47 -9.79 -9.45
C VAL A 92 -10.42 -10.65 -10.30
N GLU A 93 -10.01 -10.96 -11.53
CA GLU A 93 -10.81 -11.72 -12.52
C GLU A 93 -12.09 -11.03 -13.01
N GLU A 94 -12.47 -9.89 -12.42
CA GLU A 94 -13.60 -9.07 -12.87
C GLU A 94 -13.17 -8.11 -13.98
N VAL A 95 -13.84 -8.19 -15.12
CA VAL A 95 -13.66 -7.26 -16.23
C VAL A 95 -14.32 -5.93 -15.88
N GLN A 96 -13.50 -4.92 -15.56
CA GLN A 96 -13.98 -3.57 -15.29
C GLN A 96 -14.47 -2.89 -16.56
N PHE A 97 -13.72 -3.07 -17.64
CA PHE A 97 -14.13 -2.67 -18.98
C PHE A 97 -13.33 -3.43 -20.04
N SER A 98 -13.91 -3.52 -21.23
CA SER A 98 -13.30 -4.04 -22.44
C SER A 98 -13.63 -3.12 -23.61
N ASP A 99 -12.76 -3.11 -24.62
CA ASP A 99 -12.90 -2.30 -25.84
C ASP A 99 -13.23 -0.82 -25.54
N LYS A 100 -12.68 -0.30 -24.44
CA LYS A 100 -12.94 1.07 -24.01
C LYS A 100 -12.00 2.02 -24.74
N ARG A 101 -12.58 2.95 -25.50
CA ARG A 101 -11.84 4.06 -26.08
C ARG A 101 -11.78 5.21 -25.09
N ILE A 102 -10.58 5.78 -24.92
CA ILE A 102 -10.32 6.88 -24.00
C ILE A 102 -9.53 7.93 -24.76
N TYR A 103 -10.17 9.06 -25.05
CA TYR A 103 -9.67 10.10 -25.96
C TYR A 103 -8.59 11.02 -25.36
N ALA A 104 -8.25 10.82 -24.09
CA ALA A 104 -7.26 11.59 -23.35
C ALA A 104 -6.54 10.70 -22.33
N SER A 105 -5.43 11.17 -21.79
CA SER A 105 -4.82 10.52 -20.63
C SER A 105 -5.79 10.55 -19.45
N LEU A 106 -6.00 9.41 -18.82
CA LEU A 106 -7.02 9.25 -17.78
C LEU A 106 -6.46 8.48 -16.59
N THR A 107 -6.70 9.01 -15.40
CA THR A 107 -6.46 8.32 -14.13
C THR A 107 -7.80 7.95 -13.53
N LEU A 108 -8.02 6.65 -13.36
CA LEU A 108 -9.25 6.09 -12.81
C LEU A 108 -9.04 5.84 -11.30
N PRO A 109 -9.84 6.48 -10.43
CA PRO A 109 -9.77 6.22 -9.00
C PRO A 109 -10.46 4.89 -8.68
N TYR A 110 -9.75 4.04 -7.96
CA TYR A 110 -10.22 2.74 -7.45
C TYR A 110 -10.13 2.65 -5.93
N GLY A 111 -9.91 3.79 -5.25
CA GLY A 111 -9.77 3.87 -3.81
C GLY A 111 -10.87 3.10 -3.08
N GLY A 112 -10.45 2.18 -2.21
CA GLY A 112 -11.32 1.29 -1.45
C GLY A 112 -11.40 -0.14 -1.99
N ILE A 113 -10.87 -0.42 -3.19
CA ILE A 113 -10.74 -1.80 -3.67
C ILE A 113 -9.59 -2.50 -2.95
N THR A 114 -9.93 -3.60 -2.29
CA THR A 114 -8.99 -4.46 -1.60
C THR A 114 -8.81 -5.76 -2.39
N ILE A 115 -7.56 -6.10 -2.66
CA ILE A 115 -7.13 -7.20 -3.51
C ILE A 115 -6.42 -8.21 -2.61
N ARG A 116 -6.93 -9.45 -2.60
CA ARG A 116 -6.38 -10.50 -1.75
C ARG A 116 -5.02 -10.96 -2.28
N THR A 117 -4.30 -11.65 -1.40
CA THR A 117 -3.05 -12.35 -1.70
C THR A 117 -3.14 -13.13 -3.01
N GLU A 118 -2.10 -13.05 -3.84
CA GLU A 118 -1.94 -13.75 -5.13
C GLU A 118 -2.96 -13.39 -6.22
N GLN A 119 -3.89 -12.47 -5.95
CA GLN A 119 -4.76 -11.92 -6.98
C GLN A 119 -4.03 -10.87 -7.80
N LYS A 120 -4.55 -10.62 -9.00
CA LYS A 120 -3.89 -9.76 -9.99
C LYS A 120 -4.78 -8.69 -10.58
N VAL A 121 -4.12 -7.62 -11.00
CA VAL A 121 -4.67 -6.56 -11.84
C VAL A 121 -3.95 -6.62 -13.18
N LEU A 122 -4.72 -6.68 -14.26
CA LEU A 122 -4.21 -6.80 -15.61
C LEU A 122 -4.76 -5.64 -16.45
N LEU A 123 -3.85 -4.83 -16.97
CA LEU A 123 -4.16 -3.80 -17.95
C LEU A 123 -3.67 -4.24 -19.33
N MET A 124 -4.57 -4.17 -20.31
CA MET A 124 -4.27 -4.51 -21.69
C MET A 124 -4.71 -3.40 -22.63
N ALA A 125 -4.04 -3.31 -23.76
CA ALA A 125 -4.39 -2.41 -24.83
C ALA A 125 -4.24 -3.10 -26.19
N LYS A 126 -5.01 -2.66 -27.17
CA LYS A 126 -4.84 -2.98 -28.58
C LYS A 126 -5.04 -1.73 -29.43
N THR A 127 -4.53 -1.77 -30.64
CA THR A 127 -4.58 -0.68 -31.62
C THR A 127 -5.31 -1.15 -32.88
N ASP A 128 -5.41 -0.28 -33.88
CA ASP A 128 -5.96 -0.59 -35.20
C ASP A 128 -4.90 -1.00 -36.24
N GLY A 129 -3.66 -1.22 -35.82
CA GLY A 129 -2.51 -1.42 -36.72
C GLY A 129 -1.56 -0.23 -36.78
N THR A 130 -1.98 0.93 -36.26
CA THR A 130 -1.18 2.15 -36.26
C THR A 130 -0.21 2.18 -35.09
N ALA A 131 1.06 2.50 -35.36
CA ALA A 131 2.10 2.59 -34.33
C ALA A 131 1.73 3.65 -33.28
N THR A 132 1.54 3.18 -32.04
CA THR A 132 1.04 3.98 -30.93
C THR A 132 1.86 3.72 -29.67
N ASP A 133 2.27 4.79 -29.00
CA ASP A 133 2.95 4.67 -27.71
C ASP A 133 1.91 4.58 -26.62
N ILE A 134 1.95 3.49 -25.88
CA ILE A 134 0.98 3.18 -24.84
C ILE A 134 1.73 3.07 -23.52
N ALA A 135 1.20 3.70 -22.48
CA ALA A 135 1.73 3.55 -21.12
C ALA A 135 0.58 3.40 -20.13
N GLY A 136 0.81 2.63 -19.08
CA GLY A 136 -0.13 2.44 -18.00
C GLY A 136 0.60 2.36 -16.67
N SER A 137 -0.04 2.85 -15.63
CA SER A 137 0.46 2.73 -14.27
C SER A 137 -0.62 2.27 -13.31
N LEU A 138 -0.21 1.56 -12.29
CA LEU A 138 -1.01 1.24 -11.12
C LEU A 138 -0.34 1.84 -9.90
N THR A 139 -1.10 2.50 -9.03
CA THR A 139 -0.61 2.90 -7.71
C THR A 139 -1.55 2.42 -6.61
N GLY A 140 -0.97 2.10 -5.45
CA GLY A 140 -1.66 1.49 -4.34
C GLY A 140 -0.75 1.30 -3.13
N GLN A 141 -1.21 0.49 -2.18
CA GLN A 141 -0.47 0.12 -0.98
C GLN A 141 -0.53 -1.39 -0.79
N LEU A 142 0.56 -2.01 -0.36
CA LEU A 142 0.60 -3.38 0.13
C LEU A 142 0.62 -3.32 1.65
N LEU A 143 -0.42 -3.90 2.27
CA LEU A 143 -0.56 -4.03 3.70
C LEU A 143 -0.07 -5.42 4.11
N TYR A 144 0.90 -5.48 5.02
CA TYR A 144 1.36 -6.76 5.54
C TYR A 144 0.24 -7.47 6.31
N LEU A 145 -0.03 -8.72 5.96
CA LEU A 145 -0.88 -9.61 6.73
C LEU A 145 0.04 -10.34 7.71
N GLU A 146 0.04 -9.93 8.98
CA GLU A 146 0.68 -10.72 10.04
C GLU A 146 0.02 -12.09 10.04
N GLY A 147 0.81 -13.13 9.70
CA GLY A 147 0.37 -14.52 9.80
C GLY A 147 -0.10 -14.83 11.22
N GLY A 148 -1.28 -15.43 11.32
CA GLY A 148 -1.75 -16.05 12.57
C GLY A 148 -0.92 -17.26 12.97
#